data_AF-A0A9Q1C6V1-F1
#
_entry.id   AF-A0A9Q1C6V1-F1
#
_cell.length_a   1.000
_cell.length_b   1.000
_cell.length_c   1.000
_cell.angle_alpha   90.00
_cell.angle_beta   90.00
_cell.angle_gamma   90.00
#
_symmetry.space_group_name_H-M   'P 1'
#
loop_
_entity.id
_entity.type
_entity.pdbx_description
1 polymer ?
#
loop_
_entity_poly.entity_id
_entity_poly.type
_entity_poly.pdbx_seq_one_letter_code
_entity_poly.pdbx_strand_id
1 'polypeptide(L)'
;MWSLFITFCYERLQLKESRDISDKRVAHLLKLFERASSQFTLSEEDFLKWGNVLIHTGQLEEASRVGEKATTAHSQSAKLWEMRIQQAARIASKPDEKDKEHVRRLFDSAISSVKSKNALNIWMIGLEWCLLYDEDRVTALFEAGCEEHRNVSLPLKECYLEYAATTGGIKKARKVYKKLQIKKPLSVEFYKKKILLENTQPQVNVTKLRETYEDALKEFGSHDPDLWLDYIKMESSLQQMPSLENVKKLHWRAKSALEGMYVEQFISGYTLLQLSQ
;
A
#
# COMPACT_ATOMS: atom_id res chain seq x y z
N MET A 1 23.34 -21.72 16.29
CA MET A 1 22.76 -22.85 17.05
C MET A 1 21.39 -22.48 17.65
N TRP A 2 21.26 -21.35 18.37
CA TRP A 2 19.97 -20.90 18.93
C TRP A 2 18.85 -20.67 17.89
N SER A 3 19.12 -19.99 16.77
CA SER A 3 18.08 -19.73 15.76
C SER A 3 17.52 -21.00 15.11
N LEU A 4 18.36 -22.02 14.88
CA LEU A 4 17.91 -23.34 14.40
C LEU A 4 17.02 -24.05 15.44
N PHE A 5 17.40 -23.97 16.71
CA PHE A 5 16.64 -24.58 17.79
C PHE A 5 15.30 -23.86 18.05
N ILE A 6 15.29 -22.53 17.99
CA ILE A 6 14.08 -21.70 18.03
C ILE A 6 13.16 -22.06 16.86
N THR A 7 13.70 -22.16 15.64
CA THR A 7 12.93 -22.49 14.44
C THR A 7 12.29 -23.87 14.56
N PHE A 8 13.05 -24.89 14.97
CA PHE A 8 12.52 -26.22 15.23
C PHE A 8 11.37 -26.22 16.27
N CYS A 9 11.56 -25.52 17.39
CA CYS A 9 10.52 -25.42 18.43
C CYS A 9 9.28 -24.65 17.94
N TYR A 10 9.47 -23.62 17.12
CA TYR A 10 8.40 -22.83 16.53
C TYR A 10 7.60 -23.63 15.50
N GLU A 11 8.26 -24.39 14.62
CA GLU A 11 7.60 -25.29 13.66
C GLU A 11 6.77 -26.37 14.37
N ARG A 12 7.28 -26.90 15.48
CA ARG A 12 6.55 -27.87 16.30
C ARG A 12 5.30 -27.31 16.98
N LEU A 13 5.15 -25.99 17.10
CA LEU A 13 3.90 -25.37 17.57
C LEU A 13 2.81 -25.36 16.49
N GLN A 14 3.17 -25.48 15.21
CA GLN A 14 2.21 -25.43 14.09
C GLN A 14 1.54 -26.79 13.83
N LEU A 15 1.97 -27.86 14.52
CA LEU A 15 1.37 -29.19 14.41
C LEU A 15 0.05 -29.27 15.20
N LYS A 16 -0.99 -29.86 14.61
CA LYS A 16 -2.29 -30.08 15.29
C LYS A 16 -2.13 -31.09 16.43
N GLU A 17 -2.21 -30.62 17.67
CA GLU A 17 -2.14 -31.44 18.88
C GLU A 17 -3.13 -30.95 19.96
N SER A 18 -3.21 -31.66 21.09
CA SER A 18 -4.05 -31.29 22.22
C SER A 18 -3.61 -29.95 22.86
N ARG A 19 -4.57 -29.15 23.36
CA ARG A 19 -4.31 -27.84 23.99
C ARG A 19 -3.22 -27.86 25.07
N ASP A 20 -3.26 -28.82 25.98
CA ASP A 20 -2.33 -28.86 27.12
C ASP A 20 -0.85 -29.08 26.70
N ILE A 21 -0.63 -29.80 25.60
CA ILE A 21 0.71 -29.99 25.02
C ILE A 21 1.17 -28.71 24.30
N SER A 22 0.24 -28.03 23.62
CA SER A 22 0.51 -26.74 22.98
C SER A 22 0.94 -25.68 24.00
N ASP A 23 0.23 -25.57 25.13
CA ASP A 23 0.50 -24.56 26.16
C ASP A 23 1.88 -24.77 26.80
N LYS A 24 2.26 -26.01 27.09
CA LYS A 24 3.60 -26.35 27.61
C LYS A 24 4.71 -26.02 26.62
N ARG A 25 4.51 -26.27 25.32
CA ARG A 25 5.47 -25.93 24.26
C ARG A 25 5.62 -24.42 24.10
N VAL A 26 4.52 -23.68 24.16
CA VAL A 26 4.52 -22.21 24.14
C VAL A 26 5.34 -21.67 25.30
N ALA A 27 5.07 -22.13 26.53
CA ALA A 27 5.80 -21.68 27.71
C ALA A 27 7.30 -22.01 27.62
N HIS A 28 7.65 -23.18 27.08
CA HIS A 28 9.04 -23.55 26.85
C HIS A 28 9.71 -22.64 25.80
N LEU A 29 9.03 -22.37 24.69
CA LEU A 29 9.56 -21.52 23.62
C LEU A 29 9.75 -20.07 24.08
N LEU A 30 8.84 -19.52 24.89
CA LEU A 30 8.99 -18.16 25.44
C LEU A 30 10.21 -18.06 26.35
N LYS A 31 10.40 -19.03 27.26
CA LYS A 31 11.62 -19.11 28.09
C LYS A 31 12.89 -19.25 27.26
N LEU A 32 12.80 -19.97 26.14
CA LEU A 32 13.91 -20.14 25.20
C LEU A 32 14.29 -18.80 24.57
N PHE A 33 13.31 -18.03 24.11
CA PHE A 33 13.55 -16.70 23.56
C PHE A 33 14.15 -15.76 24.60
N GLU A 34 13.60 -15.72 25.82
CA GLU A 34 14.13 -14.89 26.91
C GLU A 34 15.60 -15.21 27.17
N ARG A 35 15.93 -16.49 27.34
CA ARG A 35 17.31 -16.95 27.59
C ARG A 35 18.24 -16.65 26.42
N ALA A 36 17.80 -16.90 25.18
CA ALA A 36 18.60 -16.59 24.02
C ALA A 36 18.86 -15.08 23.91
N SER A 37 17.86 -14.26 24.22
CA SER A 37 17.94 -12.80 24.17
C SER A 37 18.77 -12.15 25.28
N SER A 38 19.00 -12.85 26.39
CA SER A 38 19.86 -12.37 27.48
C SER A 38 21.32 -12.74 27.28
N GLN A 39 21.58 -13.78 26.48
CA GLN A 39 22.93 -14.27 26.20
C GLN A 39 23.48 -13.75 24.87
N PHE A 40 22.62 -13.48 23.88
CA PHE A 40 23.00 -13.10 22.54
C PHE A 40 22.03 -12.08 21.92
N THR A 41 22.49 -11.35 20.91
CA THR A 41 21.62 -10.56 20.05
C THR A 41 20.81 -11.49 19.15
N LEU A 42 19.50 -11.53 19.33
CA LEU A 42 18.60 -12.29 18.48
C LEU A 42 18.57 -11.73 17.05
N SER A 43 18.34 -12.60 16.08
CA SER A 43 18.13 -12.17 14.69
C SER A 43 16.77 -11.47 14.54
N GLU A 44 16.59 -10.72 13.45
CA GLU A 44 15.29 -10.15 13.07
C GLU A 44 14.17 -11.20 13.06
N GLU A 45 14.44 -12.37 12.48
CA GLU A 45 13.47 -13.45 12.34
C GLU A 45 13.08 -14.06 13.70
N ASP A 46 14.05 -14.21 14.61
CA ASP A 46 13.80 -14.71 15.95
C ASP A 46 12.90 -13.73 16.74
N PHE A 47 13.11 -12.41 16.61
CA PHE A 47 12.24 -11.41 17.23
C PHE A 47 10.81 -11.42 16.66
N LEU A 48 10.67 -11.57 15.34
CA LEU A 48 9.35 -11.69 14.71
C LEU A 48 8.58 -12.92 15.20
N LYS A 49 9.26 -14.08 15.27
CA LYS A 49 8.67 -15.31 15.84
C LYS A 49 8.27 -15.12 17.30
N TRP A 50 9.12 -14.48 18.11
CA TRP A 50 8.83 -14.22 19.52
C TRP A 50 7.60 -13.32 19.71
N GLY A 51 7.56 -12.18 19.01
CA GLY A 51 6.43 -11.25 19.07
C GLY A 51 5.12 -11.90 18.61
N ASN A 52 5.16 -12.73 17.57
CA ASN A 52 3.98 -13.47 17.12
C ASN A 52 3.44 -14.43 18.19
N VAL A 53 4.31 -15.21 18.84
CA VAL A 53 3.86 -16.13 19.92
C VAL A 53 3.21 -15.35 21.06
N LEU A 54 3.81 -14.23 21.49
CA LEU A 54 3.27 -13.41 22.57
C LEU A 54 1.88 -12.85 22.24
N ILE A 55 1.70 -12.36 21.01
CA ILE A 55 0.40 -11.88 20.54
C ILE A 55 -0.64 -13.01 20.51
N HIS A 56 -0.32 -14.18 19.97
CA HIS A 56 -1.26 -15.31 19.87
C HIS A 56 -1.67 -15.85 21.24
N THR A 57 -0.81 -15.68 22.25
CA THR A 57 -1.06 -16.12 23.63
C THR A 57 -1.70 -15.03 24.50
N GLY A 58 -1.94 -13.84 23.94
CA GLY A 58 -2.56 -12.71 24.64
C GLY A 58 -1.64 -12.01 25.63
N GLN A 59 -0.32 -12.29 25.61
CA GLN A 59 0.67 -11.64 26.48
C GLN A 59 1.11 -10.30 25.88
N LEU A 60 0.20 -9.33 25.85
CA LEU A 60 0.38 -8.09 25.09
C LEU A 60 1.45 -7.15 25.70
N GLU A 61 1.54 -7.07 27.03
CA GLU A 61 2.53 -6.24 27.71
C GLU A 61 3.96 -6.72 27.41
N GLU A 62 4.18 -8.03 27.47
CA GLU A 62 5.47 -8.61 27.11
C GLU A 62 5.73 -8.53 25.60
N ALA A 63 4.69 -8.64 24.77
CA ALA A 63 4.82 -8.38 23.33
C ALA A 63 5.37 -6.97 23.06
N SER A 64 4.84 -5.97 23.77
CA SER A 64 5.30 -4.57 23.68
C SER A 64 6.77 -4.42 24.09
N ARG A 65 7.17 -5.03 25.21
CA ARG A 65 8.58 -5.03 25.68
C ARG A 65 9.52 -5.68 24.68
N VAL A 66 9.10 -6.81 24.09
CA VAL A 66 9.87 -7.49 23.04
C VAL A 66 9.97 -6.62 21.78
N GLY A 67 8.89 -5.94 21.38
CA GLY A 67 8.90 -5.00 20.25
C GLY A 67 9.87 -3.83 20.45
N GLU A 68 9.93 -3.27 21.66
CA GLU A 68 10.91 -2.24 22.02
C GLU A 68 12.35 -2.77 21.98
N LYS A 69 12.60 -3.95 22.57
CA LYS A 69 13.91 -4.60 22.51
C LYS A 69 14.34 -4.91 21.06
N ALA A 70 13.41 -5.35 20.23
CA ALA A 70 13.67 -5.67 18.83
C ALA A 70 14.04 -4.43 18.00
N THR A 71 13.28 -3.34 18.17
CA THR A 71 13.49 -2.09 17.44
C THR A 71 14.70 -1.29 17.94
N THR A 72 15.14 -1.50 19.18
CA THR A 72 16.43 -0.96 19.67
C THR A 72 17.62 -1.77 19.13
N ALA A 73 17.52 -3.09 19.07
CA ALA A 73 18.58 -3.95 18.51
C ALA A 73 18.73 -3.82 16.98
N HIS A 74 17.63 -3.62 16.25
CA HIS A 74 17.58 -3.59 14.79
C HIS A 74 16.74 -2.41 14.28
N SER A 75 17.16 -1.18 14.62
CA SER A 75 16.40 0.06 14.36
C SER A 75 16.06 0.35 12.90
N GLN A 76 16.80 -0.23 11.96
CA GLN A 76 16.57 -0.06 10.52
C GLN A 76 15.58 -1.09 9.94
N SER A 77 15.12 -2.06 10.73
CA SER A 77 14.25 -3.14 10.25
C SER A 77 12.79 -2.70 10.19
N ALA A 78 12.27 -2.57 8.96
CA ALA A 78 10.86 -2.23 8.74
C ALA A 78 9.91 -3.22 9.41
N LYS A 79 10.19 -4.53 9.28
CA LYS A 79 9.32 -5.59 9.80
C LYS A 79 9.18 -5.55 11.32
N LEU A 80 10.24 -5.21 12.06
CA LEU A 80 10.18 -5.13 13.52
C LEU A 80 9.40 -3.89 13.99
N TRP A 81 9.51 -2.78 13.26
CA TRP A 81 8.67 -1.61 13.49
C TRP A 81 7.20 -1.87 13.16
N GLU A 82 6.92 -2.54 12.04
CA GLU A 82 5.57 -2.99 11.66
C GLU A 82 4.96 -3.85 12.78
N MET A 83 5.69 -4.86 13.26
CA MET A 83 5.27 -5.71 14.38
C MET A 83 4.98 -4.88 15.64
N ARG A 84 5.87 -3.96 16.01
CA ARG A 84 5.72 -3.13 17.21
C ARG A 84 4.50 -2.21 17.13
N ILE A 85 4.26 -1.58 15.99
CA ILE A 85 3.08 -0.72 15.78
C ILE A 85 1.81 -1.55 15.85
N GLN A 86 1.78 -2.72 15.22
CA GLN A 86 0.62 -3.63 15.28
C GLN A 86 0.34 -4.12 16.71
N GLN A 87 1.37 -4.39 17.51
CA GLN A 87 1.22 -4.74 18.93
C GLN A 87 0.58 -3.59 19.71
N ALA A 88 1.11 -2.37 19.57
CA ALA A 88 0.57 -1.19 20.22
C ALA A 88 -0.89 -0.92 19.81
N ALA A 89 -1.20 -1.06 18.53
CA ALA A 89 -2.56 -0.93 18.00
C ALA A 89 -3.54 -1.97 18.59
N ARG A 90 -3.09 -3.21 18.84
CA ARG A 90 -3.92 -4.25 19.47
C ARG A 90 -4.16 -4.02 20.95
N ILE A 91 -3.15 -3.55 21.68
CA ILE A 91 -3.28 -3.14 23.09
C ILE A 91 -4.33 -2.02 23.18
N ALA A 92 -4.21 -1.04 22.28
CA ALA A 92 -5.08 0.11 22.18
C ALA A 92 -6.40 -0.18 21.43
N SER A 93 -7.09 -1.29 21.76
CA SER A 93 -8.32 -1.72 21.06
C SER A 93 -9.50 -0.74 21.18
N LYS A 94 -9.51 0.10 22.23
CA LYS A 94 -10.39 1.27 22.39
C LYS A 94 -9.54 2.43 22.89
N PRO A 95 -8.78 3.08 22.00
CA PRO A 95 -7.71 3.99 22.40
C PRO A 95 -8.28 5.25 23.04
N ASP A 96 -7.78 5.61 24.22
CA ASP A 96 -7.90 6.97 24.74
C ASP A 96 -6.86 7.91 24.07
N GLU A 97 -6.86 9.19 24.40
CA GLU A 97 -5.92 10.14 23.77
C GLU A 97 -4.45 9.81 24.08
N LYS A 98 -4.15 9.18 25.22
CA LYS A 98 -2.78 8.78 25.56
C LYS A 98 -2.33 7.61 24.71
N ASP A 99 -3.24 6.65 24.47
CA ASP A 99 -2.98 5.53 23.58
C ASP A 99 -2.74 6.02 22.15
N LYS A 100 -3.58 6.96 21.68
CA LYS A 100 -3.38 7.57 20.35
C LYS A 100 -2.02 8.24 20.25
N GLU A 101 -1.68 9.07 21.23
CA GLU A 101 -0.40 9.75 21.27
C GLU A 101 0.79 8.78 21.35
N HIS A 102 0.65 7.64 22.02
CA HIS A 102 1.66 6.60 22.04
C HIS A 102 1.85 5.97 20.65
N VAL A 103 0.78 5.58 19.97
CA VAL A 103 0.83 4.99 18.62
C VAL A 103 1.39 6.01 17.62
N ARG A 104 0.99 7.29 17.71
CA ARG A 104 1.53 8.37 16.87
C ARG A 104 3.05 8.48 17.01
N ARG A 105 3.57 8.54 18.24
CA ARG A 105 5.02 8.61 18.50
C ARG A 105 5.76 7.38 18.01
N LEU A 106 5.18 6.19 18.15
CA LEU A 106 5.77 4.96 17.61
C LEU A 106 5.87 5.01 16.09
N PHE A 107 4.81 5.46 15.42
CA PHE A 107 4.80 5.64 13.98
C PHE A 107 5.87 6.64 13.54
N ASP A 108 5.95 7.81 14.17
CA ASP A 108 6.94 8.85 13.86
C ASP A 108 8.38 8.37 14.08
N SER A 109 8.60 7.56 15.13
CA SER A 109 9.89 6.91 15.40
C SER A 109 10.24 5.88 14.33
N ALA A 110 9.26 5.13 13.84
CA ALA A 110 9.47 4.12 12.81
C ALA A 110 9.85 4.74 11.46
N ILE A 111 9.13 5.77 11.00
CA ILE A 111 9.40 6.43 9.71
C ILE A 111 10.72 7.22 9.73
N SER A 112 11.14 7.73 10.89
CA SER A 112 12.45 8.39 11.04
C SER A 112 13.61 7.42 11.11
N SER A 113 13.38 6.20 11.61
CA SER A 113 14.41 5.18 11.73
C SER A 113 14.58 4.38 10.44
N VAL A 114 13.50 4.00 9.76
CA VAL A 114 13.54 3.10 8.60
C VAL A 114 13.80 3.90 7.32
N LYS A 115 14.64 3.35 6.43
CA LYS A 115 14.84 3.94 5.09
C LYS A 115 13.50 4.06 4.36
N SER A 116 13.15 5.28 3.94
CA SER A 116 11.87 5.61 3.27
C SER A 116 11.49 4.63 2.15
N LYS A 117 12.44 4.17 1.33
CA LYS A 117 12.18 3.17 0.26
C LYS A 117 11.60 1.82 0.72
N ASN A 118 11.74 1.49 2.01
CA ASN A 118 11.28 0.25 2.65
C ASN A 118 10.12 0.50 3.64
N ALA A 119 9.60 1.73 3.72
CA ALA A 119 8.65 2.11 4.76
C ALA A 119 7.17 1.98 4.35
N LEU A 120 6.85 1.52 3.13
CA LEU A 120 5.47 1.51 2.61
C LEU A 120 4.48 0.83 3.56
N ASN A 121 4.81 -0.37 4.06
CA ASN A 121 3.93 -1.09 4.97
C ASN A 121 3.71 -0.36 6.30
N ILE A 122 4.72 0.36 6.81
CA ILE A 122 4.59 1.18 8.01
C ILE A 122 3.52 2.25 7.77
N TRP A 123 3.60 2.96 6.64
CA TRP A 123 2.60 3.96 6.23
C TRP A 123 1.20 3.36 6.11
N MET A 124 1.07 2.18 5.48
CA MET A 124 -0.22 1.51 5.31
C MET A 124 -0.85 1.13 6.66
N ILE A 125 -0.08 0.52 7.57
CA ILE A 125 -0.56 0.18 8.93
C ILE A 125 -0.96 1.45 9.70
N GLY A 126 -0.15 2.51 9.60
CA GLY A 126 -0.46 3.80 10.22
C GLY A 126 -1.77 4.40 9.70
N LEU A 127 -2.00 4.36 8.38
CA LEU A 127 -3.24 4.83 7.76
C LEU A 127 -4.45 3.99 8.16
N GLU A 128 -4.34 2.66 8.11
CA GLU A 128 -5.39 1.74 8.54
C GLU A 128 -5.80 2.01 9.99
N TRP A 129 -4.82 2.21 10.88
CA TRP A 129 -5.08 2.53 12.27
C TRP A 129 -5.73 3.92 12.43
N CYS A 130 -5.24 4.94 11.72
CA CYS A 130 -5.83 6.28 11.78
C CYS A 130 -7.28 6.29 11.26
N LEU A 131 -7.59 5.54 10.20
CA LEU A 131 -8.94 5.43 9.65
C LEU A 131 -9.94 4.86 10.66
N LEU A 132 -9.48 4.02 11.60
CA LEU A 132 -10.32 3.41 12.62
C LEU A 132 -10.44 4.25 13.90
N TYR A 133 -9.37 4.95 14.28
CA TYR A 133 -9.26 5.52 15.63
C TYR A 133 -8.79 6.99 15.69
N ASP A 134 -8.29 7.55 14.59
CA ASP A 134 -7.66 8.88 14.55
C ASP A 134 -7.93 9.59 13.20
N GLU A 135 -9.22 9.75 12.86
CA GLU A 135 -9.67 10.26 11.55
C GLU A 135 -9.08 11.62 11.20
N ASP A 136 -8.90 12.50 12.19
CA ASP A 136 -8.34 13.85 12.03
C ASP A 136 -6.93 13.84 11.44
N ARG A 137 -6.13 12.80 11.72
CA ARG A 137 -4.75 12.66 11.23
C ARG A 137 -4.67 12.10 9.81
N VAL A 138 -5.70 11.38 9.33
CA VAL A 138 -5.66 10.63 8.07
C VAL A 138 -5.23 11.50 6.88
N THR A 139 -5.82 12.69 6.76
CA THR A 139 -5.51 13.60 5.64
C THR A 139 -4.07 14.09 5.70
N ALA A 140 -3.59 14.49 6.88
CA ALA A 140 -2.21 14.93 7.07
C ALA A 140 -1.21 13.79 6.78
N LEU A 141 -1.57 12.56 7.16
CA LEU A 141 -0.75 11.39 6.93
C LEU A 141 -0.64 11.04 5.44
N PHE A 142 -1.74 11.09 4.69
CA PHE A 142 -1.70 10.95 3.24
C PHE A 142 -0.82 12.03 2.58
N GLU A 143 -0.95 13.28 3.01
CA GLU A 143 -0.18 14.37 2.43
C GLU A 143 1.32 14.25 2.69
N ALA A 144 1.71 13.86 3.91
CA ALA A 144 3.11 13.57 4.24
C ALA A 144 3.64 12.38 3.43
N GLY A 145 2.90 11.27 3.38
CA GLY A 145 3.32 10.07 2.66
C GLY A 145 3.43 10.26 1.15
N CYS A 146 2.66 11.20 0.57
CA CYS A 146 2.79 11.56 -0.84
C CYS A 146 4.11 12.29 -1.17
N GLU A 147 4.81 12.85 -0.19
CA GLU A 147 6.12 13.52 -0.36
C GLU A 147 7.31 12.58 -0.15
N GLU A 148 7.07 11.35 0.30
CA GLU A 148 8.11 10.37 0.57
C GLU A 148 8.76 9.80 -0.71
N HIS A 149 9.72 8.89 -0.53
CA HIS A 149 10.34 8.14 -1.62
C HIS A 149 9.28 7.49 -2.53
N ARG A 150 9.55 7.38 -3.84
CA ARG A 150 8.60 6.88 -4.85
C ARG A 150 7.88 5.57 -4.50
N ASN A 151 8.55 4.65 -3.80
CA ASN A 151 7.98 3.38 -3.34
C ASN A 151 6.82 3.55 -2.34
N VAL A 152 6.81 4.66 -1.61
CA VAL A 152 5.77 5.06 -0.65
C VAL A 152 4.80 6.01 -1.33
N SER A 153 5.34 7.05 -1.97
CA SER A 153 4.55 8.13 -2.58
C SER A 153 3.58 7.63 -3.66
N LEU A 154 3.99 6.72 -4.55
CA LEU A 154 3.14 6.24 -5.65
C LEU A 154 1.90 5.48 -5.12
N PRO A 155 2.03 4.41 -4.31
CA PRO A 155 0.86 3.73 -3.75
C PRO A 155 -0.01 4.64 -2.87
N LEU A 156 0.59 5.57 -2.12
CA LEU A 156 -0.19 6.45 -1.26
C LEU A 156 -0.99 7.49 -2.03
N LYS A 157 -0.51 8.01 -3.17
CA LYS A 157 -1.30 8.88 -4.05
C LYS A 157 -2.53 8.17 -4.60
N GLU A 158 -2.36 6.91 -4.96
CA GLU A 158 -3.44 6.02 -5.40
C GLU A 158 -4.49 5.81 -4.30
N CYS A 159 -4.06 5.42 -3.09
CA CYS A 159 -4.95 5.24 -1.94
C CYS A 159 -5.63 6.56 -1.52
N TYR A 160 -4.92 7.69 -1.56
CA TYR A 160 -5.48 8.98 -1.19
C TYR A 160 -6.62 9.40 -2.13
N LEU A 161 -6.50 9.10 -3.42
CA LEU A 161 -7.55 9.39 -4.38
C LEU A 161 -8.85 8.61 -4.10
N GLU A 162 -8.71 7.33 -3.76
CA GLU A 162 -9.83 6.46 -3.36
C GLU A 162 -10.46 6.90 -2.04
N TYR A 163 -9.64 7.22 -1.04
CA TYR A 163 -10.09 7.76 0.24
C TYR A 163 -10.89 9.07 0.04
N ALA A 164 -10.39 9.97 -0.80
CA ALA A 164 -11.05 11.22 -1.12
C ALA A 164 -12.41 11.00 -1.82
N ALA A 165 -12.48 10.00 -2.71
CA ALA A 165 -13.73 9.63 -3.36
C ALA A 165 -14.74 9.02 -2.38
N THR A 166 -14.27 8.17 -1.46
CA THR A 166 -15.12 7.49 -0.48
C THR A 166 -15.68 8.46 0.56
N THR A 167 -14.87 9.41 1.04
CA THR A 167 -15.28 10.34 2.10
C THR A 167 -15.97 11.61 1.62
N GLY A 168 -15.74 12.05 0.39
CA GLY A 168 -16.28 13.31 -0.12
C GLY A 168 -16.78 13.26 -1.57
N GLY A 169 -16.97 12.05 -2.09
CA GLY A 169 -17.44 11.81 -3.45
C GLY A 169 -16.44 12.26 -4.54
N ILE A 170 -16.88 12.15 -5.79
CA ILE A 170 -16.05 12.45 -6.96
C ILE A 170 -15.54 13.90 -6.98
N LYS A 171 -16.27 14.85 -6.39
CA LYS A 171 -15.85 16.26 -6.30
C LYS A 171 -14.58 16.42 -5.46
N LYS A 172 -14.49 15.74 -4.30
CA LYS A 172 -13.29 15.76 -3.45
C LYS A 172 -12.14 15.03 -4.14
N ALA A 173 -12.40 13.88 -4.75
CA ALA A 173 -11.39 13.13 -5.53
C ALA A 173 -10.78 13.98 -6.66
N ARG A 174 -11.59 14.72 -7.42
CA ARG A 174 -11.12 15.63 -8.47
C ARG A 174 -10.20 16.75 -7.93
N LYS A 175 -10.49 17.29 -6.74
CA LYS A 175 -9.63 18.31 -6.10
C LYS A 175 -8.29 17.69 -5.67
N VAL A 176 -8.32 16.52 -5.05
CA VAL A 176 -7.11 15.79 -4.64
C VAL A 176 -6.28 15.42 -5.85
N TYR A 177 -6.89 14.90 -6.93
CA TYR A 177 -6.20 14.61 -8.19
C TYR A 177 -5.42 15.81 -8.70
N LYS A 178 -6.04 16.99 -8.83
CA LYS A 178 -5.36 18.20 -9.29
C LYS A 178 -4.17 18.59 -8.40
N LYS A 179 -4.31 18.44 -7.07
CA LYS A 179 -3.22 18.70 -6.11
C LYS A 179 -2.07 17.71 -6.24
N LEU A 180 -2.37 16.42 -6.49
CA LEU A 180 -1.36 15.38 -6.61
C LEU A 180 -0.69 15.34 -7.98
N GLN A 181 -1.41 15.74 -9.04
CA GLN A 181 -0.92 15.70 -10.42
C GLN A 181 0.36 16.51 -10.63
N ILE A 182 0.49 17.64 -9.92
CA ILE A 182 1.67 18.50 -9.94
C ILE A 182 2.85 17.93 -9.13
N LYS A 183 2.61 16.97 -8.24
CA LYS A 183 3.61 16.37 -7.36
C LYS A 183 4.15 15.09 -7.99
N LYS A 184 5.24 15.19 -8.75
CA LYS A 184 5.89 14.02 -9.36
C LYS A 184 6.71 13.21 -8.34
N PRO A 185 6.92 11.89 -8.56
CA PRO A 185 6.44 11.08 -9.69
C PRO A 185 4.97 10.65 -9.54
N LEU A 186 4.37 10.22 -10.65
CA LEU A 186 3.05 9.56 -10.71
C LEU A 186 3.19 8.15 -11.32
N SER A 187 2.14 7.34 -11.20
CA SER A 187 2.02 5.99 -11.79
C SER A 187 0.92 5.98 -12.84
N VAL A 188 0.98 5.03 -13.78
CA VAL A 188 -0.14 4.77 -14.70
C VAL A 188 -1.38 4.37 -13.90
N GLU A 189 -1.18 3.59 -12.84
CA GLU A 189 -2.20 3.14 -11.90
C GLU A 189 -2.95 4.31 -11.24
N PHE A 190 -2.26 5.41 -10.91
CA PHE A 190 -2.90 6.63 -10.40
C PHE A 190 -3.91 7.22 -11.39
N TYR A 191 -3.55 7.28 -12.67
CA TYR A 191 -4.44 7.72 -13.74
C TYR A 191 -5.59 6.72 -13.98
N LYS A 192 -5.30 5.42 -14.00
CA LYS A 192 -6.31 4.35 -14.14
C LYS A 192 -7.33 4.40 -12.99
N LYS A 193 -6.90 4.60 -11.74
CA LYS A 193 -7.80 4.82 -10.60
C LYS A 193 -8.69 6.05 -10.80
N LYS A 194 -8.11 7.16 -11.28
CA LYS A 194 -8.90 8.38 -11.57
C LYS A 194 -9.97 8.14 -12.63
N ILE A 195 -9.63 7.42 -13.70
CA ILE A 195 -10.55 7.03 -14.78
C ILE A 195 -11.66 6.14 -14.23
N LEU A 196 -11.31 5.10 -13.47
CA LEU A 196 -12.27 4.20 -12.83
C LEU A 196 -13.29 4.98 -11.97
N LEU A 197 -12.81 5.92 -11.15
CA LEU A 197 -13.67 6.75 -10.30
C LEU A 197 -14.64 7.64 -11.10
N GLU A 198 -14.26 8.10 -12.30
CA GLU A 198 -15.17 8.85 -13.19
C GLU A 198 -16.18 7.93 -13.88
N ASN A 199 -15.75 6.75 -14.31
CA ASN A 199 -16.61 5.77 -14.97
C ASN A 199 -17.67 5.18 -14.05
N THR A 200 -17.41 5.11 -12.75
CA THR A 200 -18.39 4.61 -11.75
C THR A 200 -19.45 5.64 -11.37
N GLN A 201 -19.39 6.87 -11.90
CA GLN A 201 -20.41 7.88 -11.61
C GLN A 201 -21.71 7.58 -12.36
N PRO A 202 -22.89 7.87 -11.77
CA PRO A 202 -24.18 7.65 -12.43
C PRO A 202 -24.32 8.38 -13.77
N GLN A 203 -23.64 9.52 -13.91
CA GLN A 203 -23.52 10.28 -15.15
C GLN A 203 -22.04 10.47 -15.44
N VAL A 204 -21.54 9.70 -16.40
CA VAL A 204 -20.14 9.70 -16.79
C VAL A 204 -19.79 11.05 -17.42
N ASN A 205 -18.78 11.71 -16.87
CA ASN A 205 -18.27 12.96 -17.42
C ASN A 205 -17.17 12.67 -18.44
N VAL A 206 -17.57 12.50 -19.70
CA VAL A 206 -16.67 12.20 -20.83
C VAL A 206 -15.54 13.23 -20.96
N THR A 207 -15.83 14.52 -20.75
CA THR A 207 -14.80 15.57 -20.79
C THR A 207 -13.70 15.32 -19.77
N LYS A 208 -14.06 14.94 -18.54
CA LYS A 208 -13.09 14.63 -17.47
C LYS A 208 -12.33 13.34 -17.74
N LEU A 209 -12.95 12.35 -18.36
CA LEU A 209 -12.25 11.15 -18.81
C LEU A 209 -11.20 11.48 -19.85
N ARG A 210 -11.57 12.22 -20.91
CA ARG A 210 -10.66 12.67 -21.96
C ARG A 210 -9.48 13.43 -21.38
N GLU A 211 -9.74 14.41 -20.50
CA GLU A 211 -8.68 15.15 -19.79
C GLU A 211 -7.72 14.19 -19.06
N THR A 212 -8.25 13.20 -18.33
CA THR A 212 -7.43 12.25 -17.57
C THR A 212 -6.59 11.35 -18.48
N TYR A 213 -7.15 10.89 -19.61
CA TYR A 213 -6.40 10.11 -20.59
C TYR A 213 -5.30 10.95 -21.26
N GLU A 214 -5.58 12.18 -21.65
CA GLU A 214 -4.58 13.08 -22.25
C GLU A 214 -3.45 13.39 -21.25
N ASP A 215 -3.78 13.60 -19.97
CA ASP A 215 -2.79 13.78 -18.91
C ASP A 215 -1.89 12.55 -18.75
N ALA A 216 -2.47 11.35 -18.75
CA ALA A 216 -1.73 10.10 -18.67
C ALA A 216 -0.83 9.87 -19.90
N LEU A 217 -1.37 10.13 -21.11
CA LEU A 217 -0.63 9.98 -22.37
C LEU A 217 0.53 10.96 -22.47
N LYS A 218 0.41 12.15 -21.88
CA LYS A 218 1.51 13.11 -21.83
C LYS A 218 2.73 12.56 -21.06
N GLU A 219 2.52 11.70 -20.07
CA GLU A 219 3.59 11.12 -19.26
C GLU A 219 4.03 9.73 -19.71
N PHE A 220 3.10 8.89 -20.17
CA PHE A 220 3.35 7.47 -20.42
C PHE A 220 3.07 7.05 -21.87
N GLY A 221 2.54 7.95 -22.71
CA GLY A 221 2.04 7.62 -24.05
C GLY A 221 3.12 7.18 -25.05
N SER A 222 4.41 7.33 -24.75
CA SER A 222 5.48 6.80 -25.60
C SER A 222 5.82 5.32 -25.34
N HIS A 223 5.43 4.78 -24.17
CA HIS A 223 5.83 3.45 -23.70
C HIS A 223 4.66 2.58 -23.23
N ASP A 224 3.43 3.10 -23.25
CA ASP A 224 2.23 2.40 -22.79
C ASP A 224 1.20 2.29 -23.93
N PRO A 225 1.24 1.22 -24.75
CA PRO A 225 0.27 1.00 -25.81
C PRO A 225 -1.14 0.70 -25.27
N ASP A 226 -1.25 0.07 -24.09
CA ASP A 226 -2.53 -0.26 -23.47
C ASP A 226 -3.31 0.99 -23.12
N LEU A 227 -2.63 2.05 -22.65
CA LEU A 227 -3.25 3.34 -22.36
C LEU A 227 -3.93 3.97 -23.60
N TRP A 228 -3.33 3.82 -24.79
CA TRP A 228 -3.95 4.25 -26.04
C TRP A 228 -5.15 3.38 -26.42
N LEU A 229 -5.03 2.07 -26.28
CA LEU A 229 -6.11 1.13 -26.59
C LEU A 229 -7.32 1.34 -25.68
N ASP A 230 -7.09 1.54 -24.39
CA ASP A 230 -8.13 1.86 -23.40
C ASP A 230 -8.84 3.17 -23.75
N TYR A 231 -8.10 4.20 -24.17
CA TYR A 231 -8.69 5.47 -24.56
C TYR A 231 -9.53 5.34 -25.83
N ILE A 232 -9.03 4.62 -26.84
CA ILE A 232 -9.76 4.33 -28.07
C ILE A 232 -11.04 3.53 -27.78
N LYS A 233 -10.96 2.53 -26.90
CA LYS A 233 -12.10 1.72 -26.48
C LYS A 233 -13.15 2.57 -25.78
N MET A 234 -12.73 3.47 -24.90
CA MET A 234 -13.61 4.44 -24.25
C MET A 234 -14.32 5.32 -25.28
N GLU A 235 -13.60 5.94 -26.22
CA GLU A 235 -14.21 6.76 -27.28
C GLU A 235 -15.17 5.97 -28.16
N SER A 236 -14.83 4.73 -28.51
CA SER A 236 -15.66 3.85 -29.34
C SER A 236 -16.98 3.47 -28.66
N SER A 237 -16.98 3.38 -27.32
CA SER A 237 -18.19 3.05 -26.55
C SER A 237 -19.21 4.21 -26.46
N LEU A 238 -18.81 5.42 -26.85
CA LEU A 238 -19.70 6.59 -26.85
C LEU A 238 -20.59 6.54 -28.09
N GLN A 239 -21.91 6.37 -27.88
CA GLN A 239 -22.94 6.28 -28.94
C GLN A 239 -23.14 7.59 -29.75
N GLN A 240 -22.34 8.64 -29.54
CA GLN A 240 -22.47 9.91 -30.25
C GLN A 240 -21.55 9.96 -31.48
N MET A 241 -22.11 10.35 -32.64
CA MET A 241 -21.45 10.43 -33.95
C MET A 241 -20.06 11.12 -34.05
N PRO A 242 -19.59 11.99 -33.12
CA PRO A 242 -18.21 12.46 -33.11
C PRO A 242 -17.13 11.42 -32.74
N SER A 243 -17.51 10.20 -32.33
CA SER A 243 -16.56 9.18 -31.83
C SER A 243 -15.64 8.60 -32.91
N LEU A 244 -16.12 8.37 -34.14
CA LEU A 244 -15.34 7.70 -35.19
C LEU A 244 -14.14 8.55 -35.67
N GLU A 245 -14.30 9.87 -35.74
CA GLU A 245 -13.21 10.77 -36.11
C GLU A 245 -12.15 10.85 -35.01
N ASN A 246 -12.57 10.88 -33.75
CA ASN A 246 -11.66 10.86 -32.61
C ASN A 246 -10.88 9.55 -32.53
N VAL A 247 -11.53 8.41 -32.75
CA VAL A 247 -10.87 7.09 -32.80
C VAL A 247 -9.78 7.05 -33.87
N LYS A 248 -10.07 7.56 -35.08
CA LYS A 248 -9.07 7.66 -36.16
C LYS A 248 -7.90 8.57 -35.78
N LYS A 249 -8.18 9.73 -35.18
CA LYS A 249 -7.15 10.67 -34.70
C LYS A 249 -6.29 10.03 -33.61
N LEU A 250 -6.88 9.33 -32.64
CA LEU A 250 -6.16 8.65 -31.57
C LEU A 250 -5.28 7.52 -32.10
N HIS A 251 -5.79 6.71 -33.03
CA HIS A 251 -4.98 5.65 -33.65
C HIS A 251 -3.77 6.21 -34.41
N TRP A 252 -3.93 7.32 -35.15
CA TRP A 252 -2.80 7.97 -35.80
C TRP A 252 -1.81 8.54 -34.78
N ARG A 253 -2.29 9.24 -33.75
CA ARG A 253 -1.45 9.78 -32.67
C ARG A 253 -0.66 8.69 -31.94
N ALA A 254 -1.29 7.57 -31.62
CA ALA A 254 -0.63 6.42 -30.98
C ALA A 254 0.54 5.90 -31.82
N LYS A 255 0.34 5.70 -33.14
CA LYS A 255 1.40 5.28 -34.06
C LYS A 255 2.57 6.25 -34.13
N SER A 256 2.31 7.55 -33.95
CA SER A 256 3.35 8.58 -33.96
C SER A 256 4.05 8.77 -32.61
N ALA A 257 3.37 8.50 -31.49
CA ALA A 257 3.89 8.76 -30.16
C ALA A 257 4.64 7.56 -29.55
N LEU A 258 4.20 6.33 -29.84
CA LEU A 258 4.80 5.11 -29.31
C LEU A 258 6.17 4.83 -29.93
N GLU A 259 7.09 4.31 -29.13
CA GLU A 259 8.47 4.05 -29.54
C GLU A 259 8.73 2.56 -29.80
N GLY A 260 9.48 2.26 -30.86
CA GLY A 260 9.99 0.91 -31.14
C GLY A 260 8.93 -0.20 -31.09
N MET A 261 9.16 -1.21 -30.25
CA MET A 261 8.29 -2.39 -30.13
C MET A 261 6.86 -2.07 -29.66
N TYR A 262 6.65 -0.93 -28.98
CA TYR A 262 5.33 -0.56 -28.49
C TYR A 262 4.36 -0.20 -29.62
N VAL A 263 4.86 0.25 -30.78
CA VAL A 263 4.05 0.49 -31.97
C VAL A 263 3.46 -0.82 -32.50
N GLU A 264 4.26 -1.89 -32.55
CA GLU A 264 3.82 -3.20 -33.02
C GLU A 264 2.79 -3.83 -32.07
N GLN A 265 3.04 -3.72 -30.75
CA GLN A 265 2.09 -4.14 -29.72
C GLN A 265 0.75 -3.41 -29.86
N PHE A 266 0.79 -2.09 -30.06
CA PHE A 266 -0.40 -1.28 -30.30
C PHE A 266 -1.16 -1.71 -31.56
N ILE A 267 -0.48 -1.93 -32.70
CA ILE A 267 -1.13 -2.35 -33.95
C ILE A 267 -1.83 -3.71 -33.77
N SER A 268 -1.15 -4.66 -33.13
CA SER A 268 -1.72 -5.98 -32.81
C SER A 268 -2.97 -5.83 -31.92
N GLY A 269 -2.85 -5.10 -30.82
CA GLY A 269 -3.96 -4.86 -29.88
C GLY A 269 -5.13 -4.12 -30.51
N TYR A 270 -4.87 -3.13 -31.37
CA TYR A 270 -5.91 -2.38 -32.08
C TYR A 270 -6.65 -3.26 -33.09
N THR A 271 -5.94 -4.15 -33.79
CA THR A 271 -6.57 -5.11 -34.72
C THR A 271 -7.50 -6.05 -33.97
N LEU A 272 -7.07 -6.58 -32.82
CA LEU A 272 -7.93 -7.40 -31.95
C LEU A 272 -9.15 -6.63 -31.44
N LEU A 273 -8.98 -5.36 -31.05
CA LEU A 273 -10.07 -4.50 -30.61
C LEU A 273 -11.14 -4.36 -31.72
N GLN A 274 -10.72 -4.13 -32.97
CA GLN A 274 -11.63 -4.02 -34.11
C GLN A 274 -12.39 -5.32 -34.43
N LEU A 275 -11.79 -6.48 -34.16
CA LEU A 275 -12.45 -7.78 -34.34
C LEU A 275 -13.45 -8.11 -33.21
N SER A 276 -13.31 -7.47 -32.05
CA SER A 276 -14.16 -7.69 -30.88
C SER A 276 -15.39 -6.77 -30.77
N GLN A 277 -15.52 -5.81 -31.70
CA GLN A 277 -16.65 -4.88 -31.81
C GLN A 277 -17.64 -5.35 -32.86
#